data_AF-A0A1D2A7T5-F1
#
_entry.id   AF-A0A1D2A7T5-F1
#
_cell.length_a   1.000
_cell.length_b   1.000
_cell.length_c   1.000
_cell.angle_alpha   90.00
_cell.angle_beta   90.00
_cell.angle_gamma   90.00
#
_symmetry.space_group_name_H-M   'P 1'
#
loop_
_entity.id
_entity.type
_entity.pdbx_description
1 polymer ?
#
loop_
_entity_poly.entity_id
_entity_poly.type
_entity_poly.pdbx_seq_one_letter_code
_entity_poly.pdbx_strand_id
1 'polypeptide(L)'
;MADDGQRPDPLESNTTMCSELSTSHDLPSGNPPAGTLEQSPLEIPPYILNPAEEGPQYALLLRDWIAEELQADAHSPLRVSLALGAVEAAFTATDGALLTASDLPALVATRAKIFQAWVSDVLLPRLESTQTPREKVQAAAAAVWTMLAAGSYSKDVLHAQHLHSFVALLTSSGGVKSAAKRQLDCAGVVITVYAACEVLAARHGHADLCGVRVQVSEDHCWLSLDGSGRRDAAVELTTSNAALRGLAPGAEAWSGWLYAGGRAHTLTQRQVIASLVVSVDPTVVNGRAKKVSGQLAGLQLLLLRQLQAAEAAMYPAAVCALAAVQQERLDSALEKALERGQGVAAFCAQFEREIAMAQSSLEGAIYACAGAPPSSGLGKMRVADQSAELQASDWILEAGDASWNWYPFSCYAEASLGYVEAMAGADGSALQENVPSHFQLGLCALAAGGRVLAKYRHAPTDDQLYKDIDELLRTVKSAADAAILHIDASALLTPLAVEHLLRFLDGLCLYYSGKPKPATWVATLLKVLASATPEARQTGASRAAAAMQSPTMRASMGLWWELKPRLLKPLFEAGESEGEGARRVKRARVVD
;
A
#
# COMPACT_ATOMS: atom_id res chain seq x y z
N MET A 1 11.02 76.00 41.47
CA MET A 1 12.18 76.77 40.95
C MET A 1 13.11 75.75 40.31
N ALA A 2 13.27 75.61 39.00
CA ALA A 2 12.76 76.21 37.76
C ALA A 2 12.94 75.09 36.68
N ASP A 3 11.90 74.74 35.90
CA ASP A 3 11.71 75.11 34.46
C ASP A 3 12.62 74.29 33.51
N ASP A 4 12.25 73.72 32.36
CA ASP A 4 11.07 73.81 31.50
C ASP A 4 11.15 72.67 30.42
N GLY A 5 10.07 72.37 29.67
CA GLY A 5 10.19 71.82 28.29
C GLY A 5 9.65 70.41 27.94
N GLN A 6 8.34 70.33 27.68
CA GLN A 6 7.59 69.64 26.59
C GLN A 6 7.93 68.21 26.04
N ARG A 7 6.86 67.40 25.90
CA ARG A 7 6.74 66.11 25.14
C ARG A 7 6.83 66.28 23.61
N PRO A 8 7.06 65.18 22.83
CA PRO A 8 5.95 64.42 22.23
C PRO A 8 6.13 62.88 22.13
N ASP A 9 5.04 62.20 21.72
CA ASP A 9 4.77 60.76 21.55
C ASP A 9 5.64 59.99 20.53
N PRO A 10 5.62 58.63 20.51
CA PRO A 10 6.39 57.81 19.59
C PRO A 10 5.61 57.46 18.30
N LEU A 11 6.22 57.68 17.14
CA LEU A 11 5.72 57.27 15.82
C LEU A 11 6.75 56.38 15.10
N GLU A 12 6.24 55.21 14.69
CA GLU A 12 6.36 54.53 13.39
C GLU A 12 7.69 54.31 12.64
N SER A 13 7.74 53.08 12.10
CA SER A 13 8.48 52.51 10.98
C SER A 13 8.82 53.45 9.80
N ASN A 14 10.05 53.36 9.29
CA ASN A 14 10.38 52.84 7.95
C ASN A 14 11.83 53.16 7.53
N THR A 15 12.49 52.16 6.95
CA THR A 15 13.19 52.20 5.64
C THR A 15 14.18 53.32 5.29
N THR A 16 15.41 52.94 4.90
CA THR A 16 16.30 53.54 3.86
C THR A 16 17.66 52.80 3.92
N MET A 17 18.49 52.57 2.90
CA MET A 17 18.58 52.72 1.42
C MET A 17 19.84 51.88 1.02
N CYS A 18 19.85 50.98 0.05
CA CYS A 18 19.98 51.14 -1.42
C CYS A 18 21.17 51.98 -1.95
N SER A 19 22.12 51.31 -2.62
CA SER A 19 22.83 51.68 -3.87
C SER A 19 24.00 50.70 -4.05
N GLU A 20 24.40 50.13 -5.18
CA GLU A 20 24.06 50.19 -6.60
C GLU A 20 24.83 49.02 -7.23
N LEU A 21 24.26 48.30 -8.19
CA LEU A 21 24.95 47.91 -9.42
C LEU A 21 23.90 47.31 -10.36
N SER A 22 23.58 48.14 -11.34
CA SER A 22 22.66 47.91 -12.43
C SER A 22 23.42 47.31 -13.60
N THR A 23 22.94 46.20 -14.16
CA THR A 23 23.01 45.96 -15.61
C THR A 23 21.78 45.17 -16.04
N SER A 24 20.97 45.84 -16.86
CA SER A 24 19.75 45.42 -17.52
C SER A 24 19.95 44.25 -18.50
N HIS A 25 19.05 43.27 -18.46
CA HIS A 25 18.51 42.66 -19.67
C HIS A 25 17.01 42.44 -19.50
N ASP A 26 16.26 42.97 -20.47
CA ASP A 26 14.81 43.05 -20.52
C ASP A 26 14.13 41.68 -20.41
N LEU A 27 13.19 41.56 -19.47
CA LEU A 27 12.19 40.49 -19.45
C LEU A 27 10.96 40.96 -20.22
N PRO A 28 10.48 40.23 -21.25
CA PRO A 28 9.28 40.62 -21.96
C PRO A 28 8.05 40.39 -21.07
N SER A 29 7.34 41.49 -20.79
CA SER A 29 6.00 41.48 -20.20
C SER A 29 5.00 40.94 -21.23
N GLY A 30 4.72 39.65 -21.16
CA GLY A 30 3.58 39.03 -21.83
C GLY A 30 2.67 38.43 -20.76
N ASN A 31 1.43 38.94 -20.66
CA ASN A 31 0.37 38.18 -19.99
C ASN A 31 0.34 36.77 -20.60
N PRO A 32 0.23 35.70 -19.80
CA PRO A 32 0.06 34.36 -20.36
C PRO A 32 -1.21 34.38 -21.22
N PRO A 33 -1.18 33.85 -22.45
CA PRO A 33 -2.40 33.70 -23.20
C PRO A 33 -3.31 32.78 -22.38
N ALA A 34 -4.60 33.13 -22.30
CA ALA A 34 -5.64 32.25 -21.81
C ALA A 34 -5.68 31.02 -22.75
N GLY A 35 -4.79 30.07 -22.48
CA GLY A 35 -4.79 28.78 -23.12
C GLY A 35 -6.01 28.04 -22.59
N THR A 36 -7.03 27.91 -23.43
CA THR A 36 -7.91 26.76 -23.39
C THR A 36 -7.01 25.53 -23.31
N LEU A 37 -6.97 24.89 -22.14
CA LEU A 37 -6.52 23.51 -22.00
C LEU A 37 -7.49 22.68 -22.84
N GLU A 38 -7.24 22.59 -24.15
CA GLU A 38 -7.69 21.43 -24.90
C GLU A 38 -6.96 20.24 -24.27
N GLN A 39 -7.63 19.63 -23.29
CA GLN A 39 -7.28 18.31 -22.80
C GLN A 39 -7.39 17.39 -24.02
N SER A 40 -6.27 17.13 -24.68
CA SER A 40 -6.18 15.99 -25.60
C SER A 40 -6.72 14.79 -24.83
N PRO A 41 -7.67 14.02 -25.38
CA PRO A 41 -8.23 12.88 -24.67
C PRO A 41 -7.04 11.99 -24.29
N LEU A 42 -6.82 11.83 -22.98
CA LEU A 42 -5.78 10.95 -22.44
C LEU A 42 -5.92 9.61 -23.16
N GLU A 43 -4.98 9.30 -24.06
CA GLU A 43 -5.00 8.07 -24.81
C GLU A 43 -4.78 6.95 -23.79
N ILE A 44 -5.85 6.22 -23.44
CA ILE A 44 -5.78 5.15 -22.45
C ILE A 44 -5.00 4.01 -23.10
N PRO A 45 -3.82 3.63 -22.55
CA PRO A 45 -3.04 2.57 -23.15
C PRO A 45 -3.86 1.26 -23.24
N PRO A 46 -3.72 0.48 -24.33
CA PRO A 46 -4.48 -0.77 -24.49
C PRO A 46 -4.25 -1.80 -23.38
N TYR A 47 -3.09 -1.75 -22.71
CA TYR A 47 -2.80 -2.61 -21.56
C TYR A 47 -3.53 -2.15 -20.28
N ILE A 48 -4.24 -1.02 -20.28
CA ILE A 48 -5.10 -0.58 -19.16
C ILE A 48 -6.56 -0.93 -19.47
N LEU A 49 -7.08 -0.48 -20.60
CA LEU A 49 -8.44 -0.80 -21.04
C LEU A 49 -8.45 -1.12 -22.53
N ASN A 50 -9.16 -2.19 -22.88
CA ASN A 50 -9.41 -2.56 -24.27
C ASN A 50 -10.66 -1.84 -24.78
N PRO A 51 -10.56 -0.94 -25.79
CA PRO A 51 -11.71 -0.19 -26.30
C PRO A 51 -12.81 -1.07 -26.92
N ALA A 52 -12.50 -2.32 -27.28
CA ALA A 52 -13.43 -3.25 -27.91
C ALA A 52 -14.38 -3.96 -26.91
N GLU A 53 -14.19 -3.76 -25.61
CA GLU A 53 -15.01 -4.36 -24.56
C GLU A 53 -16.08 -3.34 -24.08
N GLU A 54 -17.15 -3.76 -23.37
CA GLU A 54 -18.16 -2.83 -22.83
C GLU A 54 -17.68 -2.05 -21.57
N GLY A 55 -16.60 -2.53 -20.92
CA GLY A 55 -15.96 -1.89 -19.77
C GLY A 55 -15.47 -0.42 -19.90
N PRO A 56 -15.05 0.10 -21.06
CA PRO A 56 -14.61 1.47 -21.24
C PRO A 56 -15.67 2.52 -20.86
N GLN A 57 -16.96 2.24 -21.07
CA GLN A 57 -18.01 3.23 -20.78
C GLN A 57 -18.17 3.48 -19.28
N TYR A 58 -18.16 2.42 -18.47
CA TYR A 58 -18.14 2.52 -17.01
C TYR A 58 -16.89 3.23 -16.51
N ALA A 59 -15.75 2.90 -17.11
CA ALA A 59 -14.48 3.47 -16.70
C ALA A 59 -14.40 4.97 -16.96
N LEU A 60 -14.87 5.43 -18.12
CA LEU A 60 -14.94 6.85 -18.43
C LEU A 60 -15.93 7.58 -17.51
N LEU A 61 -17.13 7.02 -17.30
CA LEU A 61 -18.13 7.63 -16.41
C LEU A 61 -17.62 7.74 -14.96
N LEU A 62 -17.06 6.67 -14.41
CA LEU A 62 -16.53 6.67 -13.04
C LEU A 62 -15.30 7.58 -12.91
N ARG A 63 -14.45 7.63 -13.94
CA ARG A 63 -13.30 8.55 -13.99
C ARG A 63 -13.79 9.99 -13.90
N ASP A 64 -14.71 10.39 -14.77
CA ASP A 64 -15.21 11.76 -14.81
C ASP A 64 -15.93 12.13 -13.51
N TRP A 65 -16.74 11.21 -12.98
CA TRP A 65 -17.42 11.42 -11.71
C TRP A 65 -16.46 11.52 -10.52
N ILE A 66 -15.43 10.67 -10.43
CA ILE A 66 -14.40 10.82 -9.40
C ILE A 66 -13.64 12.14 -9.58
N ALA A 67 -13.40 12.60 -10.80
CA ALA A 67 -12.78 13.91 -11.05
C ALA A 67 -13.64 15.03 -10.45
N GLU A 68 -14.94 15.02 -10.74
CA GLU A 68 -15.90 15.99 -10.20
C GLU A 68 -15.95 15.96 -8.68
N GLU A 69 -16.03 14.76 -8.07
CA GLU A 69 -16.05 14.62 -6.61
C GLU A 69 -14.74 15.11 -5.97
N LEU A 70 -13.58 14.94 -6.61
CA LEU A 70 -12.30 15.46 -6.12
C LEU A 70 -12.18 16.99 -6.23
N GLN A 71 -12.92 17.62 -7.16
CA GLN A 71 -12.95 19.07 -7.32
C GLN A 71 -14.06 19.76 -6.49
N ALA A 72 -15.02 19.01 -5.96
CA ALA A 72 -16.11 19.56 -5.16
C ALA A 72 -15.62 20.08 -3.79
N ASP A 73 -16.19 21.19 -3.32
CA ASP A 73 -15.92 21.76 -1.99
C ASP A 73 -16.37 20.83 -0.85
N ALA A 74 -17.40 20.02 -1.10
CA ALA A 74 -17.93 19.03 -0.19
C ALA A 74 -17.84 17.64 -0.81
N HIS A 75 -16.76 16.91 -0.48
CA HIS A 75 -16.55 15.55 -0.94
C HIS A 75 -17.57 14.59 -0.33
N SER A 76 -18.13 13.68 -1.13
CA SER A 76 -19.02 12.63 -0.62
C SER A 76 -18.51 11.23 -0.98
N PRO A 77 -17.67 10.61 -0.13
CA PRO A 77 -17.22 9.23 -0.31
C PRO A 77 -18.39 8.23 -0.45
N LEU A 78 -19.56 8.57 0.12
CA LEU A 78 -20.80 7.81 0.01
C LEU A 78 -21.19 7.52 -1.45
N ARG A 79 -21.19 8.53 -2.33
CA ARG A 79 -21.63 8.35 -3.73
C ARG A 79 -20.66 7.46 -4.49
N VAL A 80 -19.37 7.67 -4.28
CA VAL A 80 -18.32 6.86 -4.89
C VAL A 80 -18.41 5.40 -4.45
N SER A 81 -18.59 5.14 -3.15
CA SER A 81 -18.74 3.77 -2.63
C SER A 81 -19.97 3.05 -3.20
N LEU A 82 -21.09 3.76 -3.36
CA LEU A 82 -22.29 3.20 -4.00
C LEU A 82 -22.09 2.90 -5.48
N ALA A 83 -21.36 3.76 -6.19
CA ALA A 83 -21.09 3.62 -7.62
C ALA A 83 -20.11 2.48 -7.91
N LEU A 84 -18.97 2.45 -7.23
CA LEU A 84 -17.96 1.39 -7.37
C LEU A 84 -18.56 0.01 -7.07
N GLY A 85 -19.26 -0.13 -5.94
CA GLY A 85 -19.89 -1.41 -5.61
C GLY A 85 -21.00 -1.82 -6.58
N ALA A 86 -21.69 -0.87 -7.24
CA ALA A 86 -22.68 -1.20 -8.27
C ALA A 86 -22.04 -1.72 -9.54
N VAL A 87 -20.93 -1.11 -9.95
CA VAL A 87 -20.16 -1.54 -11.11
C VAL A 87 -19.48 -2.89 -10.84
N GLU A 88 -18.86 -3.07 -9.68
CA GLU A 88 -18.27 -4.34 -9.26
C GLU A 88 -19.30 -5.47 -9.24
N ALA A 89 -20.48 -5.23 -8.63
CA ALA A 89 -21.56 -6.22 -8.63
C ALA A 89 -22.04 -6.58 -10.05
N ALA A 90 -22.07 -5.62 -10.98
CA ALA A 90 -22.46 -5.88 -12.36
C ALA A 90 -21.44 -6.75 -13.11
N PHE A 91 -20.14 -6.52 -12.90
CA PHE A 91 -19.06 -7.29 -13.55
C PHE A 91 -18.78 -8.65 -12.92
N THR A 92 -19.24 -8.88 -11.68
CA THR A 92 -19.04 -10.13 -10.94
C THR A 92 -20.30 -11.00 -10.87
N ALA A 93 -21.47 -10.45 -11.27
CA ALA A 93 -22.73 -11.18 -11.30
C ALA A 93 -22.70 -12.35 -12.30
N THR A 94 -23.19 -13.51 -11.86
CA THR A 94 -23.32 -14.72 -12.70
C THR A 94 -24.52 -14.67 -13.64
N ASP A 95 -25.51 -13.84 -13.35
CA ASP A 95 -26.87 -13.96 -13.91
C ASP A 95 -27.14 -12.94 -15.05
N GLY A 96 -26.12 -12.20 -15.50
CA GLY A 96 -26.19 -11.38 -16.71
C GLY A 96 -27.12 -10.15 -16.65
N ALA A 97 -27.51 -9.70 -15.46
CA ALA A 97 -28.23 -8.44 -15.31
C ALA A 97 -27.31 -7.27 -15.70
N LEU A 98 -27.47 -6.80 -16.93
CA LEU A 98 -26.75 -5.66 -17.49
C LEU A 98 -27.26 -4.38 -16.82
N LEU A 99 -26.57 -3.94 -15.77
CA LEU A 99 -26.51 -2.51 -15.50
C LEU A 99 -25.95 -1.86 -16.77
N THR A 100 -26.46 -0.70 -17.17
CA THR A 100 -25.81 0.13 -18.19
C THR A 100 -25.13 1.33 -17.54
N ALA A 101 -24.11 1.91 -18.20
CA ALA A 101 -23.47 3.12 -17.70
C ALA A 101 -24.47 4.28 -17.53
N SER A 102 -25.48 4.38 -18.42
CA SER A 102 -26.55 5.38 -18.31
C SER A 102 -27.45 5.22 -17.09
N ASP A 103 -27.64 3.99 -16.59
CA ASP A 103 -28.50 3.72 -15.43
C ASP A 103 -27.79 3.98 -14.09
N LEU A 104 -26.46 3.97 -14.08
CA LEU A 104 -25.64 4.06 -12.87
C LEU A 104 -25.96 5.31 -12.01
N PRO A 105 -26.05 6.54 -12.57
CA PRO A 105 -26.34 7.72 -11.75
C PRO A 105 -27.69 7.65 -11.04
N ALA A 106 -28.74 7.18 -11.72
CA ALA A 106 -30.09 7.05 -11.16
C ALA A 106 -30.14 5.98 -10.06
N LEU A 107 -29.43 4.86 -10.26
CA LEU A 107 -29.29 3.81 -9.27
C LEU A 107 -28.57 4.29 -8.01
N VAL A 108 -27.45 5.01 -8.16
CA VAL A 108 -26.70 5.58 -7.04
C VAL A 108 -27.54 6.61 -6.28
N ALA A 109 -28.25 7.49 -6.96
CA ALA A 109 -29.14 8.47 -6.32
C ALA A 109 -30.24 7.78 -5.51
N THR A 110 -30.83 6.71 -6.05
CA THR A 110 -31.85 5.92 -5.36
C THR A 110 -31.27 5.24 -4.12
N ARG A 111 -30.11 4.61 -4.24
CA ARG A 111 -29.44 3.96 -3.10
C ARG A 111 -29.00 4.94 -2.02
N ALA A 112 -28.54 6.13 -2.39
CA ALA A 112 -28.19 7.17 -1.44
C ALA A 112 -29.41 7.60 -0.61
N LYS A 113 -30.58 7.75 -1.25
CA LYS A 113 -31.85 8.04 -0.55
C LYS A 113 -32.24 6.92 0.41
N ILE A 114 -32.11 5.66 0.00
CA ILE A 114 -32.40 4.50 0.87
C ILE A 114 -31.48 4.51 2.10
N PHE A 115 -30.18 4.74 1.92
CA PHE A 115 -29.25 4.81 3.05
C PHE A 115 -29.58 5.98 3.99
N GLN A 116 -29.88 7.16 3.44
CA GLN A 116 -30.26 8.34 4.23
C GLN A 116 -31.57 8.12 5.01
N ALA A 117 -32.54 7.44 4.40
CA ALA A 117 -33.77 7.02 5.09
C ALA A 117 -33.46 6.04 6.22
N TRP A 118 -32.60 5.04 6.01
CA TRP A 118 -32.16 4.14 7.09
C TRP A 118 -31.46 4.89 8.22
N VAL A 119 -30.60 5.87 7.92
CA VAL A 119 -29.96 6.71 8.96
C VAL A 119 -31.03 7.48 9.75
N SER A 120 -32.01 8.07 9.08
CA SER A 120 -33.07 8.87 9.72
C SER A 120 -34.05 8.02 10.54
N ASP A 121 -34.48 6.89 9.98
CA ASP A 121 -35.62 6.12 10.50
C ASP A 121 -35.16 5.02 11.48
N VAL A 122 -33.93 4.52 11.35
CA VAL A 122 -33.42 3.38 12.13
C VAL A 122 -32.29 3.79 13.07
N LEU A 123 -31.31 4.55 12.58
CA LEU A 123 -30.14 4.91 13.38
C LEU A 123 -30.41 6.08 14.33
N LEU A 124 -30.96 7.18 13.83
CA LEU A 124 -31.17 8.40 14.61
C LEU A 124 -31.94 8.17 15.92
N PRO A 125 -33.03 7.38 15.97
CA PRO A 125 -33.73 7.09 17.23
C PRO A 125 -32.85 6.35 18.26
N ARG A 126 -31.86 5.57 17.81
CA ARG A 126 -30.93 4.86 18.70
C ARG A 126 -29.89 5.77 19.33
N LEU A 127 -29.75 7.01 18.85
CA LEU A 127 -28.80 7.99 19.34
C LEU A 127 -29.36 8.89 20.44
N GLU A 128 -30.67 8.85 20.71
CA GLU A 128 -31.35 9.73 21.67
C GLU A 128 -30.74 9.68 23.09
N SER A 129 -30.15 8.55 23.46
CA SER A 129 -29.51 8.34 24.77
C SER A 129 -27.98 8.53 24.76
N THR A 130 -27.37 8.75 23.59
CA THR A 130 -25.91 8.85 23.43
C THR A 130 -25.44 10.28 23.57
N GLN A 131 -24.35 10.51 24.33
CA GLN A 131 -23.84 11.85 24.61
C GLN A 131 -22.48 12.09 23.94
N THR A 132 -21.66 11.06 23.82
CA THR A 132 -20.29 11.19 23.29
C THR A 132 -20.16 10.71 21.84
N PRO A 133 -19.17 11.22 21.07
CA PRO A 133 -18.87 10.68 19.74
C PRO A 133 -18.62 9.16 19.75
N ARG A 134 -17.98 8.64 20.80
CA ARG A 134 -17.74 7.20 20.97
C ARG A 134 -19.03 6.41 21.06
N GLU A 135 -19.95 6.82 21.94
CA GLU A 135 -21.26 6.16 22.10
C GLU A 135 -22.07 6.21 20.81
N LYS A 136 -22.01 7.33 20.08
CA LYS A 136 -22.67 7.48 18.77
C LYS A 136 -22.10 6.54 17.72
N VAL A 137 -20.77 6.45 17.59
CA VAL A 137 -20.11 5.51 16.67
C VAL A 137 -20.40 4.06 17.06
N GLN A 138 -20.42 3.74 18.36
CA GLN A 138 -20.80 2.42 18.87
C GLN A 138 -22.25 2.06 18.53
N ALA A 139 -23.19 3.00 18.70
CA ALA A 139 -24.59 2.80 18.35
C ALA A 139 -24.78 2.63 16.83
N ALA A 140 -24.05 3.40 16.02
CA ALA A 140 -24.02 3.25 14.56
C ALA A 140 -23.48 1.88 14.14
N ALA A 141 -22.36 1.46 14.71
CA ALA A 141 -21.79 0.13 14.48
C ALA A 141 -22.79 -0.97 14.87
N ALA A 142 -23.40 -0.87 16.06
CA ALA A 142 -24.40 -1.83 16.50
C ALA A 142 -25.60 -1.90 15.54
N ALA A 143 -26.09 -0.76 15.05
CA ALA A 143 -27.18 -0.71 14.07
C ALA A 143 -26.80 -1.39 12.75
N VAL A 144 -25.59 -1.17 12.23
CA VAL A 144 -25.07 -1.88 11.05
C VAL A 144 -25.03 -3.38 11.31
N TRP A 145 -24.45 -3.81 12.43
CA TRP A 145 -24.35 -5.22 12.81
C TRP A 145 -25.71 -5.91 12.95
N THR A 146 -26.77 -5.21 13.35
CA THR A 146 -28.13 -5.79 13.39
C THR A 146 -28.70 -6.14 12.02
N MET A 147 -28.18 -5.54 10.94
CA MET A 147 -28.60 -5.85 9.57
C MET A 147 -27.81 -7.01 8.95
N LEU A 148 -26.66 -7.36 9.53
CA LEU A 148 -25.77 -8.41 9.06
C LEU A 148 -26.17 -9.77 9.63
N ALA A 149 -25.68 -10.84 9.00
CA ALA A 149 -25.96 -12.21 9.38
C ALA A 149 -25.45 -12.48 10.81
N ALA A 150 -26.35 -12.97 11.68
CA ALA A 150 -26.02 -13.36 13.06
C ALA A 150 -25.23 -14.70 13.16
N GLY A 151 -25.04 -15.40 12.03
CA GLY A 151 -24.46 -16.75 11.94
C GLY A 151 -22.99 -16.77 11.49
N SER A 152 -22.61 -17.78 10.70
CA SER A 152 -21.22 -17.96 10.21
C SER A 152 -20.75 -16.78 9.36
N TYR A 153 -19.98 -15.89 9.99
CA TYR A 153 -19.37 -14.74 9.33
C TYR A 153 -18.04 -15.17 8.70
N SER A 154 -17.89 -14.96 7.39
CA SER A 154 -16.61 -15.20 6.71
C SER A 154 -15.82 -13.90 6.71
N LYS A 155 -14.58 -13.93 7.19
CA LYS A 155 -13.69 -12.76 7.05
C LYS A 155 -13.30 -12.49 5.59
N ASP A 156 -13.24 -13.54 4.77
CA ASP A 156 -12.82 -13.50 3.37
C ASP A 156 -14.01 -13.46 2.39
N VAL A 157 -15.06 -12.69 2.73
CA VAL A 157 -16.20 -12.51 1.82
C VAL A 157 -15.84 -11.51 0.73
N LEU A 158 -15.97 -11.91 -0.53
CA LEU A 158 -15.69 -11.04 -1.69
C LEU A 158 -16.86 -10.07 -1.92
N HIS A 159 -16.58 -8.92 -2.53
CA HIS A 159 -17.57 -7.93 -2.97
C HIS A 159 -18.45 -7.35 -1.84
N ALA A 160 -17.87 -7.23 -0.64
CA ALA A 160 -18.56 -6.85 0.59
C ALA A 160 -17.99 -5.58 1.26
N GLN A 161 -17.10 -4.88 0.57
CA GLN A 161 -16.30 -3.74 1.04
C GLN A 161 -16.95 -2.38 0.81
N HIS A 162 -17.97 -2.31 -0.04
CA HIS A 162 -18.62 -1.07 -0.42
C HIS A 162 -19.98 -0.88 0.26
N LEU A 163 -20.33 0.39 0.52
CA LEU A 163 -21.64 0.78 1.05
C LEU A 163 -22.80 0.26 0.18
N HIS A 164 -22.55 0.08 -1.12
CA HIS A 164 -23.45 -0.59 -2.04
C HIS A 164 -24.01 -1.89 -1.47
N SER A 165 -23.11 -2.76 -0.96
CA SER A 165 -23.45 -4.09 -0.49
C SER A 165 -24.39 -3.99 0.70
N PHE A 166 -24.15 -3.07 1.63
CA PHE A 166 -25.05 -2.79 2.74
C PHE A 166 -26.45 -2.32 2.28
N VAL A 167 -26.51 -1.35 1.36
CA VAL A 167 -27.80 -0.83 0.88
C VAL A 167 -28.60 -1.89 0.13
N ALA A 168 -27.93 -2.76 -0.63
CA ALA A 168 -28.57 -3.89 -1.28
C ALA A 168 -29.26 -4.83 -0.25
N LEU A 169 -28.67 -5.01 0.94
CA LEU A 169 -29.31 -5.77 2.03
C LEU A 169 -30.59 -5.10 2.52
N LEU A 170 -30.61 -3.76 2.65
CA LEU A 170 -31.79 -3.01 3.12
C LEU A 170 -32.99 -3.17 2.19
N THR A 171 -32.74 -3.27 0.88
CA THR A 171 -33.80 -3.42 -0.14
C THR A 171 -34.24 -4.87 -0.37
N SER A 172 -33.54 -5.86 0.19
CA SER A 172 -33.78 -7.29 -0.07
C SER A 172 -35.02 -7.86 0.65
N SER A 173 -35.98 -7.02 1.02
CA SER A 173 -37.21 -7.37 1.73
C SER A 173 -38.15 -8.20 0.85
N GLY A 174 -38.20 -9.51 1.07
CA GLY A 174 -39.29 -10.39 0.59
C GLY A 174 -38.81 -11.62 -0.16
N GLY A 175 -38.63 -12.73 0.54
CA GLY A 175 -38.69 -14.09 -0.03
C GLY A 175 -37.63 -14.49 -1.08
N VAL A 176 -36.79 -13.57 -1.57
CA VAL A 176 -35.73 -13.91 -2.50
C VAL A 176 -34.60 -14.55 -1.71
N LYS A 177 -34.39 -15.86 -1.91
CA LYS A 177 -33.15 -16.57 -1.62
C LYS A 177 -32.03 -16.00 -2.52
N SER A 178 -31.69 -14.73 -2.36
CA SER A 178 -30.56 -14.13 -3.05
C SER A 178 -29.30 -14.73 -2.44
N ALA A 179 -28.43 -15.27 -3.30
CA ALA A 179 -27.19 -15.92 -2.95
C ALA A 179 -26.16 -14.99 -2.28
N ALA A 180 -26.45 -13.69 -2.11
CA ALA A 180 -25.62 -12.75 -1.38
C ALA A 180 -25.74 -13.00 0.14
N LYS A 181 -24.66 -13.47 0.77
CA LYS A 181 -24.57 -13.53 2.23
C LYS A 181 -24.79 -12.13 2.78
N ARG A 182 -25.63 -11.97 3.82
CA ARG A 182 -25.83 -10.70 4.54
C ARG A 182 -24.56 -10.31 5.33
N GLN A 183 -23.46 -10.02 4.65
CA GLN A 183 -22.14 -9.81 5.25
C GLN A 183 -21.46 -8.60 4.61
N LEU A 184 -20.60 -7.96 5.39
CA LEU A 184 -19.62 -6.97 4.95
C LEU A 184 -18.23 -7.50 5.31
N ASP A 185 -17.18 -7.06 4.64
CA ASP A 185 -15.84 -7.28 5.18
C ASP A 185 -15.49 -6.19 6.23
N CYS A 186 -14.24 -6.16 6.69
CA CYS A 186 -13.82 -5.16 7.68
C CYS A 186 -13.94 -3.73 7.15
N ALA A 187 -13.50 -3.50 5.91
CA ALA A 187 -13.60 -2.20 5.26
C ALA A 187 -15.06 -1.77 5.05
N GLY A 188 -15.92 -2.67 4.63
CA GLY A 188 -17.34 -2.42 4.40
C GLY A 188 -18.07 -1.97 5.66
N VAL A 189 -17.77 -2.58 6.82
CA VAL A 189 -18.32 -2.13 8.10
C VAL A 189 -17.81 -0.72 8.43
N VAL A 190 -16.49 -0.47 8.31
CA VAL A 190 -15.89 0.83 8.60
C VAL A 190 -16.46 1.94 7.72
N ILE A 191 -16.52 1.72 6.40
CA ILE A 191 -17.06 2.66 5.42
C ILE A 191 -18.55 2.92 5.66
N THR A 192 -19.33 1.90 6.01
CA THR A 192 -20.76 2.07 6.28
C THR A 192 -20.99 2.92 7.53
N VAL A 193 -20.25 2.66 8.61
CA VAL A 193 -20.35 3.46 9.85
C VAL A 193 -19.83 4.88 9.63
N TYR A 194 -18.74 5.04 8.90
CA TYR A 194 -18.21 6.36 8.51
C TYR A 194 -19.25 7.17 7.73
N ALA A 195 -19.85 6.57 6.69
CA ALA A 195 -20.89 7.22 5.89
C ALA A 195 -22.12 7.61 6.72
N ALA A 196 -22.50 6.78 7.71
CA ALA A 196 -23.58 7.11 8.63
C ALA A 196 -23.22 8.34 9.50
N CYS A 197 -21.98 8.41 10.00
CA CYS A 197 -21.48 9.57 10.75
C CYS A 197 -21.52 10.85 9.90
N GLU A 198 -21.12 10.78 8.62
CA GLU A 198 -21.20 11.92 7.72
C GLU A 198 -22.64 12.40 7.51
N VAL A 199 -23.59 11.49 7.31
CA VAL A 199 -25.02 11.84 7.16
C VAL A 199 -25.57 12.47 8.44
N LEU A 200 -25.28 11.89 9.60
CA LEU A 200 -25.70 12.42 10.91
C LEU A 200 -25.17 13.83 11.16
N ALA A 201 -23.88 14.04 10.87
CA ALA A 201 -23.23 15.33 11.03
C ALA A 201 -23.81 16.39 10.08
N ALA A 202 -24.02 16.04 8.81
CA ALA A 202 -24.46 16.97 7.79
C ALA A 202 -25.97 17.30 7.87
N ARG A 203 -26.81 16.38 8.39
CA ARG A 203 -28.27 16.48 8.24
C ARG A 203 -29.08 16.39 9.53
N HIS A 204 -28.48 15.91 10.62
CA HIS A 204 -29.21 15.58 11.85
C HIS A 204 -28.63 16.24 13.10
N GLY A 205 -27.82 17.30 12.95
CA GLY A 205 -27.36 18.12 14.07
C GLY A 205 -26.27 17.46 14.94
N HIS A 206 -25.62 16.40 14.46
CA HIS A 206 -24.52 15.73 15.17
C HIS A 206 -23.14 16.23 14.71
N ALA A 207 -22.91 17.54 14.81
CA ALA A 207 -21.67 18.18 14.35
C ALA A 207 -20.41 17.66 15.07
N ASP A 208 -20.56 17.05 16.25
CA ASP A 208 -19.47 16.40 16.98
C ASP A 208 -18.89 15.17 16.24
N LEU A 209 -19.63 14.63 15.27
CA LEU A 209 -19.16 13.55 14.39
C LEU A 209 -18.37 14.05 13.17
N CYS A 210 -18.33 15.37 12.91
CA CYS A 210 -17.53 15.94 11.81
C CYS A 210 -16.02 15.64 11.92
N GLY A 211 -15.53 15.34 13.13
CA GLY A 211 -14.14 14.97 13.40
C GLY A 211 -13.82 13.51 13.12
N VAL A 212 -14.82 12.65 12.88
CA VAL A 212 -14.59 11.23 12.65
C VAL A 212 -13.81 11.03 11.35
N ARG A 213 -12.77 10.18 11.38
CA ARG A 213 -11.94 9.86 10.22
C ARG A 213 -11.71 8.36 10.13
N VAL A 214 -11.56 7.87 8.90
CA VAL A 214 -11.08 6.51 8.65
C VAL A 214 -9.58 6.47 8.90
N GLN A 215 -9.13 5.47 9.66
CA GLN A 215 -7.73 5.12 9.80
C GLN A 215 -7.45 3.79 9.13
N VAL A 216 -6.33 3.72 8.41
CA VAL A 216 -5.88 2.52 7.71
C VAL A 216 -4.42 2.24 8.03
N SER A 217 -4.18 0.98 8.37
CA SER A 217 -2.87 0.37 8.39
C SER A 217 -2.70 -0.46 7.10
N GLU A 218 -1.68 -1.31 7.07
CA GLU A 218 -1.39 -2.19 5.93
C GLU A 218 -2.42 -3.34 5.81
N ASP A 219 -3.00 -3.81 6.90
CA ASP A 219 -3.93 -4.98 6.90
C ASP A 219 -5.22 -4.75 7.72
N HIS A 220 -5.42 -3.56 8.25
CA HIS A 220 -6.60 -3.26 9.07
C HIS A 220 -7.06 -1.81 8.96
N CYS A 221 -8.34 -1.58 9.20
CA CYS A 221 -8.95 -0.26 9.22
C CYS A 221 -9.96 -0.10 10.35
N TRP A 222 -10.10 1.12 10.85
CA TRP A 222 -10.99 1.50 11.95
C TRP A 222 -11.35 2.99 11.87
N LEU A 223 -12.08 3.50 12.86
CA LEU A 223 -12.41 4.92 12.96
C LEU A 223 -11.64 5.61 14.08
N SER A 224 -11.17 6.82 13.82
CA SER A 224 -10.75 7.77 14.85
C SER A 224 -11.86 8.79 15.08
N LEU A 225 -12.14 9.11 16.35
CA LEU A 225 -13.23 10.01 16.75
C LEU A 225 -12.96 11.48 16.43
N ASP A 226 -11.70 11.88 16.45
CA ASP A 226 -11.25 13.27 16.32
C ASP A 226 -10.22 13.44 15.19
N GLY A 227 -9.98 12.38 14.41
CA GLY A 227 -8.95 12.37 13.38
C GLY A 227 -7.52 12.32 13.93
N SER A 228 -7.33 12.16 15.24
CA SER A 228 -6.00 11.98 15.82
C SER A 228 -5.52 10.54 15.66
N GLY A 229 -4.21 10.36 15.50
CA GLY A 229 -3.53 9.06 15.55
C GLY A 229 -3.37 8.49 16.96
N ARG A 230 -4.24 8.87 17.91
CA ARG A 230 -4.14 8.43 19.32
C ARG A 230 -4.98 7.19 19.57
N ARG A 231 -4.43 6.26 20.36
CA ARG A 231 -5.10 4.99 20.69
C ARG A 231 -6.47 5.19 21.35
N ASP A 232 -6.61 6.16 22.25
CA ASP A 232 -7.85 6.43 22.99
C ASP A 232 -8.94 7.10 22.13
N ALA A 233 -8.58 7.66 20.98
CA ALA A 233 -9.53 8.16 19.98
C ALA A 233 -9.94 7.08 18.97
N ALA A 234 -9.22 5.95 18.90
CA ALA A 234 -9.55 4.85 18.01
C ALA A 234 -10.79 4.06 18.47
N VAL A 235 -11.57 3.58 17.51
CA VAL A 235 -12.78 2.79 17.70
C VAL A 235 -12.75 1.59 16.76
N GLU A 236 -12.58 0.42 17.33
CA GLU A 236 -12.62 -0.85 16.61
C GLU A 236 -14.02 -1.18 16.10
N LEU A 237 -14.12 -1.60 14.84
CA LEU A 237 -15.38 -2.05 14.23
C LEU A 237 -15.34 -3.51 13.77
N THR A 238 -14.17 -4.14 13.94
CA THR A 238 -13.72 -5.42 13.39
C THR A 238 -14.77 -6.54 13.21
N THR A 239 -14.59 -7.30 12.14
CA THR A 239 -15.34 -8.52 11.83
C THR A 239 -14.79 -9.74 12.60
N SER A 240 -13.54 -9.72 13.05
CA SER A 240 -12.84 -10.89 13.60
C SER A 240 -13.17 -11.19 15.06
N ASN A 241 -13.35 -10.16 15.90
CA ASN A 241 -13.66 -10.33 17.32
C ASN A 241 -14.72 -9.33 17.78
N ALA A 242 -15.94 -9.84 18.00
CA ALA A 242 -17.07 -9.03 18.45
C ALA A 242 -16.84 -8.31 19.79
N ALA A 243 -16.00 -8.87 20.67
CA ALA A 243 -15.71 -8.28 21.98
C ALA A 243 -14.84 -7.01 21.89
N LEU A 244 -14.15 -6.79 20.76
CA LEU A 244 -13.33 -5.59 20.56
C LEU A 244 -14.14 -4.42 19.99
N ARG A 245 -15.32 -4.67 19.44
CA ARG A 245 -16.12 -3.65 18.75
C ARG A 245 -16.48 -2.50 19.69
N GLY A 246 -16.29 -1.27 19.22
CA GLY A 246 -16.52 -0.05 19.97
C GLY A 246 -15.39 0.36 20.89
N LEU A 247 -14.40 -0.50 21.12
CA LEU A 247 -13.31 -0.25 22.06
C LEU A 247 -12.09 0.35 21.36
N ALA A 248 -11.20 0.94 22.15
CA ALA A 248 -9.86 1.24 21.67
C ALA A 248 -9.04 -0.06 21.56
N PRO A 249 -8.11 -0.17 20.59
CA PRO A 249 -7.20 -1.30 20.52
C PRO A 249 -6.38 -1.47 21.81
N GLY A 250 -6.06 -2.72 22.14
CA GLY A 250 -5.16 -3.02 23.27
C GLY A 250 -3.77 -2.44 23.06
N ALA A 251 -3.05 -2.12 24.15
CA ALA A 251 -1.73 -1.48 24.07
C ALA A 251 -0.70 -2.29 23.28
N GLU A 252 -0.68 -3.61 23.47
CA GLU A 252 0.21 -4.53 22.76
C GLU A 252 -0.10 -4.55 21.26
N ALA A 253 -1.37 -4.74 20.90
CA ALA A 253 -1.82 -4.73 19.50
C ALA A 253 -1.50 -3.39 18.82
N TRP A 254 -1.76 -2.27 19.50
CA TRP A 254 -1.46 -0.93 18.99
C TRP A 254 0.02 -0.72 18.63
N SER A 255 0.93 -1.37 19.37
CA SER A 255 2.37 -1.35 19.08
C SER A 255 2.83 -2.33 17.99
N GLY A 256 1.94 -3.24 17.56
CA GLY A 256 2.20 -4.24 16.54
C GLY A 256 2.01 -3.74 15.11
N TRP A 257 2.29 -4.62 14.15
CA TRP A 257 2.22 -4.32 12.72
C TRP A 257 0.80 -4.00 12.24
N LEU A 258 -0.20 -4.74 12.74
CA LEU A 258 -1.62 -4.52 12.42
C LEU A 258 -2.10 -3.07 12.66
N TYR A 259 -1.42 -2.30 13.51
CA TYR A 259 -1.74 -0.88 13.77
C TYR A 259 -0.58 0.05 13.40
N ALA A 260 0.39 -0.44 12.62
CA ALA A 260 1.61 0.26 12.21
C ALA A 260 2.36 0.93 13.40
N GLY A 261 2.39 0.25 14.56
CA GLY A 261 2.98 0.79 15.78
C GLY A 261 2.37 2.13 16.23
N GLY A 262 1.07 2.33 15.97
CA GLY A 262 0.33 3.55 16.27
C GLY A 262 0.53 4.68 15.27
N ARG A 263 1.09 4.39 14.08
CA ARG A 263 1.36 5.35 13.01
C ARG A 263 0.60 5.04 11.73
N ALA A 264 -0.57 4.43 11.86
CA ALA A 264 -1.49 4.23 10.78
C ALA A 264 -1.94 5.57 10.16
N HIS A 265 -2.30 5.53 8.88
CA HIS A 265 -2.67 6.72 8.13
C HIS A 265 -4.08 7.15 8.50
N THR A 266 -4.25 8.42 8.88
CA THR A 266 -5.58 9.03 9.02
C THR A 266 -5.96 9.64 7.69
N LEU A 267 -7.02 9.12 7.07
CA LEU A 267 -7.40 9.50 5.72
C LEU A 267 -8.17 10.81 5.72
N THR A 268 -7.81 11.71 4.80
CA THR A 268 -8.70 12.80 4.36
C THR A 268 -9.89 12.24 3.58
N GLN A 269 -10.95 13.01 3.36
CA GLN A 269 -12.09 12.57 2.54
C GLN A 269 -11.67 12.17 1.11
N ARG A 270 -10.70 12.88 0.52
CA ARG A 270 -10.11 12.52 -0.78
C ARG A 270 -9.37 11.18 -0.74
N GLN A 271 -8.66 10.91 0.35
CA GLN A 271 -7.98 9.62 0.52
C GLN A 271 -8.95 8.49 0.89
N VAL A 272 -10.12 8.78 1.49
CA VAL A 272 -11.20 7.79 1.62
C VAL A 272 -11.67 7.36 0.22
N ILE A 273 -11.83 8.28 -0.73
CA ILE A 273 -12.12 7.93 -2.14
C ILE A 273 -11.03 7.01 -2.71
N ALA A 274 -9.76 7.31 -2.49
CA ALA A 274 -8.67 6.43 -2.93
C ALA A 274 -8.74 5.05 -2.26
N SER A 275 -9.05 4.96 -0.96
CA SER A 275 -9.22 3.67 -0.28
C SER A 275 -10.37 2.83 -0.87
N LEU A 276 -11.44 3.48 -1.34
CA LEU A 276 -12.54 2.80 -2.01
C LEU A 276 -12.08 2.24 -3.35
N VAL A 277 -11.33 3.00 -4.15
CA VAL A 277 -10.79 2.51 -5.44
C VAL A 277 -9.78 1.37 -5.22
N VAL A 278 -8.92 1.47 -4.20
CA VAL A 278 -8.00 0.39 -3.79
C VAL A 278 -8.77 -0.89 -3.46
N SER A 279 -9.92 -0.77 -2.82
CA SER A 279 -10.71 -1.92 -2.37
C SER A 279 -11.54 -2.60 -3.47
N VAL A 280 -11.53 -2.10 -4.72
CA VAL A 280 -12.21 -2.78 -5.84
C VAL A 280 -11.61 -4.17 -6.03
N ASP A 281 -12.46 -5.20 -6.01
CA ASP A 281 -12.03 -6.59 -6.14
C ASP A 281 -12.38 -7.14 -7.53
N PRO A 282 -11.39 -7.37 -8.41
CA PRO A 282 -11.65 -7.88 -9.75
C PRO A 282 -11.94 -9.39 -9.78
N THR A 283 -11.96 -10.09 -8.64
CA THR A 283 -12.19 -11.55 -8.59
C THR A 283 -13.61 -11.90 -9.02
N VAL A 284 -13.76 -12.84 -9.94
CA VAL A 284 -15.03 -13.43 -10.35
C VAL A 284 -15.06 -14.88 -9.92
N VAL A 285 -16.10 -15.26 -9.17
CA VAL A 285 -16.29 -16.64 -8.69
C VAL A 285 -17.32 -17.36 -9.54
N ASN A 286 -16.91 -18.45 -10.20
CA ASN A 286 -17.80 -19.36 -10.91
C ASN A 286 -17.67 -20.77 -10.33
N GLY A 287 -18.59 -21.12 -9.41
CA GLY A 287 -18.51 -22.36 -8.64
C GLY A 287 -17.27 -22.38 -7.74
N ARG A 288 -16.34 -23.32 -7.98
CA ARG A 288 -15.05 -23.38 -7.26
C ARG A 288 -13.92 -22.62 -7.97
N ALA A 289 -14.12 -22.20 -9.21
CA ALA A 289 -13.10 -21.47 -9.97
C ALA A 289 -13.15 -19.98 -9.60
N LYS A 290 -11.98 -19.40 -9.34
CA LYS A 290 -11.77 -17.97 -9.24
C LYS A 290 -11.03 -17.50 -10.50
N LYS A 291 -11.47 -16.40 -11.09
CA LYS A 291 -10.80 -15.73 -12.21
C LYS A 291 -10.70 -14.24 -11.92
N VAL A 292 -9.79 -13.53 -12.57
CA VAL A 292 -9.70 -12.07 -12.49
C VAL A 292 -10.42 -11.45 -13.68
N SER A 293 -11.30 -10.49 -13.44
CA SER A 293 -11.94 -9.68 -14.47
C SER A 293 -10.96 -8.63 -14.98
N GLY A 294 -10.48 -8.80 -16.21
CA GLY A 294 -9.59 -7.83 -16.85
C GLY A 294 -10.22 -6.44 -17.01
N GLN A 295 -11.55 -6.36 -17.07
CA GLN A 295 -12.31 -5.11 -17.14
C GLN A 295 -12.28 -4.37 -15.80
N LEU A 296 -12.54 -5.07 -14.69
CA LEU A 296 -12.48 -4.46 -13.35
C LEU A 296 -11.04 -4.09 -12.96
N ALA A 297 -10.06 -4.94 -13.25
CA ALA A 297 -8.65 -4.63 -13.00
C ALA A 297 -8.20 -3.41 -13.82
N GLY A 298 -8.64 -3.31 -15.08
CA GLY A 298 -8.37 -2.15 -15.94
C GLY A 298 -9.04 -0.87 -15.46
N LEU A 299 -10.29 -0.96 -14.99
CA LEU A 299 -11.02 0.13 -14.35
C LEU A 299 -10.27 0.62 -13.11
N GLN A 300 -9.88 -0.29 -12.21
CA GLN A 300 -9.16 0.03 -10.99
C GLN A 300 -7.84 0.75 -11.31
N LEU A 301 -7.05 0.23 -12.25
CA LEU A 301 -5.81 0.87 -12.69
C LEU A 301 -6.04 2.29 -13.24
N LEU A 302 -7.06 2.48 -14.07
CA LEU A 302 -7.41 3.79 -14.61
C LEU A 302 -7.72 4.79 -13.50
N LEU A 303 -8.57 4.40 -12.55
CA LEU A 303 -9.00 5.26 -11.45
C LEU A 303 -7.84 5.56 -10.48
N LEU A 304 -6.97 4.59 -10.19
CA LEU A 304 -5.79 4.81 -9.36
C LEU A 304 -4.80 5.79 -10.02
N ARG A 305 -4.61 5.72 -11.34
CA ARG A 305 -3.77 6.70 -12.06
C ARG A 305 -4.35 8.10 -12.06
N GLN A 306 -5.67 8.21 -12.14
CA GLN A 306 -6.33 9.50 -12.01
C GLN A 306 -6.14 10.08 -10.60
N LEU A 307 -6.29 9.26 -9.56
CA LEU A 307 -6.04 9.66 -8.17
C LEU A 307 -4.59 10.07 -7.96
N GLN A 308 -3.64 9.36 -8.60
CA GLN A 308 -2.23 9.72 -8.60
C GLN A 308 -1.98 11.10 -9.21
N ALA A 309 -2.60 11.41 -10.36
CA ALA A 309 -2.50 12.72 -10.98
C ALA A 309 -3.09 13.85 -10.11
N ALA A 310 -3.98 13.52 -9.17
CA ALA A 310 -4.55 14.47 -8.22
C ALA A 310 -3.73 14.62 -6.92
N GLU A 311 -2.56 13.95 -6.81
CA GLU A 311 -1.55 13.90 -5.72
C GLU A 311 -2.11 13.82 -4.27
N ALA A 312 -2.85 14.83 -3.82
CA ALA A 312 -3.53 14.91 -2.52
C ALA A 312 -4.52 13.77 -2.23
N ALA A 313 -4.88 12.97 -3.23
CA ALA A 313 -5.75 11.81 -3.06
C ALA A 313 -4.98 10.52 -2.71
N MET A 314 -3.68 10.44 -3.00
CA MET A 314 -2.90 9.23 -2.74
C MET A 314 -2.41 9.17 -1.28
N TYR A 315 -2.24 7.94 -0.82
CA TYR A 315 -1.57 7.60 0.43
C TYR A 315 -0.76 6.32 0.21
N PRO A 316 0.21 5.97 1.07
CA PRO A 316 1.18 4.91 0.78
C PRO A 316 0.59 3.56 0.34
N ALA A 317 -0.46 3.06 1.01
CA ALA A 317 -1.08 1.79 0.60
C ALA A 317 -1.80 1.90 -0.76
N ALA A 318 -2.36 3.06 -1.12
CA ALA A 318 -2.91 3.26 -2.47
C ALA A 318 -1.83 3.28 -3.55
N VAL A 319 -0.64 3.80 -3.24
CA VAL A 319 0.50 3.74 -4.16
C VAL A 319 0.97 2.30 -4.35
N CYS A 320 1.01 1.52 -3.27
CA CYS A 320 1.34 0.09 -3.32
C CYS A 320 0.33 -0.68 -4.18
N ALA A 321 -0.97 -0.44 -3.97
CA ALA A 321 -2.03 -1.05 -4.77
C ALA A 321 -1.95 -0.66 -6.26
N LEU A 322 -1.66 0.61 -6.56
CA LEU A 322 -1.44 1.06 -7.94
C LEU A 322 -0.27 0.31 -8.60
N ALA A 323 0.86 0.20 -7.91
CA ALA A 323 2.03 -0.52 -8.42
C ALA A 323 1.72 -2.01 -8.65
N ALA A 324 1.03 -2.67 -7.72
CA ALA A 324 0.67 -4.08 -7.83
C ALA A 324 -0.28 -4.35 -9.02
N VAL A 325 -1.36 -3.59 -9.14
CA VAL A 325 -2.32 -3.74 -10.26
C VAL A 325 -1.65 -3.42 -11.60
N GLN A 326 -0.76 -2.42 -11.62
CA GLN A 326 0.00 -2.09 -12.82
C GLN A 326 0.94 -3.22 -13.24
N GLN A 327 1.69 -3.81 -12.29
CA GLN A 327 2.58 -4.94 -12.54
C GLN A 327 1.82 -6.12 -13.14
N GLU A 328 0.73 -6.57 -12.50
CA GLU A 328 -0.08 -7.70 -12.98
C GLU A 328 -0.59 -7.48 -14.43
N ARG A 329 -1.01 -6.25 -14.74
CA ARG A 329 -1.47 -5.87 -16.08
C ARG A 329 -0.34 -5.89 -17.11
N LEU A 330 0.85 -5.42 -16.73
CA LEU A 330 2.02 -5.42 -17.59
C LEU A 330 2.50 -6.84 -17.88
N ASP A 331 2.54 -7.70 -16.87
CA ASP A 331 2.94 -9.10 -17.02
C ASP A 331 1.98 -9.86 -17.95
N SER A 332 0.66 -9.69 -17.76
CA SER A 332 -0.33 -10.29 -18.67
C SER A 332 -0.23 -9.74 -20.10
N ALA A 333 0.12 -8.46 -20.26
CA ALA A 333 0.31 -7.87 -21.57
C ALA A 333 1.61 -8.35 -22.24
N LEU A 334 2.67 -8.57 -21.46
CA LEU A 334 3.95 -9.12 -21.92
C LEU A 334 3.77 -10.55 -22.43
N GLU A 335 3.11 -11.41 -21.64
CA GLU A 335 2.82 -12.80 -22.01
C GLU A 335 2.10 -12.86 -23.37
N LYS A 336 1.03 -12.07 -23.54
CA LYS A 336 0.28 -11.98 -24.81
C LYS A 336 1.10 -11.41 -25.96
N ALA A 337 2.01 -10.47 -25.68
CA ALA A 337 2.87 -9.89 -26.71
C ALA A 337 3.90 -10.93 -27.21
N LEU A 338 4.48 -11.69 -26.29
CA LEU A 338 5.41 -12.80 -26.59
C LEU A 338 4.70 -13.90 -27.41
N GLU A 339 3.50 -14.31 -27.01
CA GLU A 339 2.68 -15.29 -27.76
C GLU A 339 2.40 -14.88 -29.22
N ARG A 340 2.24 -13.58 -29.47
CA ARG A 340 1.92 -13.04 -30.80
C ARG A 340 3.14 -12.76 -31.67
N GLY A 341 4.35 -12.80 -31.11
CA GLY A 341 5.62 -12.63 -31.84
C GLY A 341 5.81 -11.28 -32.54
N GLN A 342 5.05 -10.24 -32.17
CA GLN A 342 5.08 -8.92 -32.82
C GLN A 342 5.36 -7.81 -31.79
N GLY A 343 6.36 -6.96 -32.06
CA GLY A 343 6.59 -5.73 -31.30
C GLY A 343 7.25 -5.90 -29.93
N VAL A 344 7.89 -7.04 -29.64
CA VAL A 344 8.51 -7.36 -28.33
C VAL A 344 9.44 -6.24 -27.85
N ALA A 345 10.34 -5.73 -28.70
CA ALA A 345 11.25 -4.64 -28.31
C ALA A 345 10.53 -3.34 -27.90
N ALA A 346 9.49 -2.94 -28.64
CA ALA A 346 8.70 -1.76 -28.32
C ALA A 346 7.89 -1.94 -27.03
N PHE A 347 7.35 -3.15 -26.83
CA PHE A 347 6.65 -3.52 -25.61
C PHE A 347 7.58 -3.54 -24.41
N CYS A 348 8.77 -4.12 -24.52
CA CYS A 348 9.74 -4.14 -23.43
C CYS A 348 10.22 -2.74 -23.05
N ALA A 349 10.43 -1.84 -24.02
CA ALA A 349 10.74 -0.44 -23.72
C ALA A 349 9.58 0.28 -23.02
N GLN A 350 8.33 -0.08 -23.33
CA GLN A 350 7.16 0.40 -22.60
C GLN A 350 7.12 -0.17 -21.18
N PHE A 351 7.32 -1.48 -21.03
CA PHE A 351 7.38 -2.17 -19.75
C PHE A 351 8.40 -1.50 -18.81
N GLU A 352 9.63 -1.28 -19.28
CA GLU A 352 10.68 -0.62 -18.51
C GLU A 352 10.27 0.79 -18.03
N ARG A 353 9.66 1.60 -18.90
CA ARG A 353 9.16 2.94 -18.51
C ARG A 353 8.09 2.84 -17.42
N GLU A 354 7.19 1.87 -17.55
CA GLU A 354 6.09 1.70 -16.61
C GLU A 354 6.60 1.20 -15.25
N ILE A 355 7.55 0.28 -15.21
CA ILE A 355 8.23 -0.14 -13.98
C ILE A 355 8.95 1.04 -13.32
N ALA A 356 9.70 1.84 -14.09
CA ALA A 356 10.39 3.01 -13.54
C ALA A 356 9.41 4.04 -12.94
N MET A 357 8.24 4.23 -13.55
CA MET A 357 7.19 5.09 -12.99
C MET A 357 6.59 4.50 -11.70
N ALA A 358 6.38 3.18 -11.64
CA ALA A 358 5.91 2.51 -10.43
C ALA A 358 6.93 2.64 -9.28
N GLN A 359 8.22 2.39 -9.56
CA GLN A 359 9.31 2.55 -8.60
C GLN A 359 9.37 3.99 -8.08
N SER A 360 9.36 5.00 -8.95
CA SER A 360 9.35 6.42 -8.54
C SER A 360 8.17 6.77 -7.62
N SER A 361 7.00 6.21 -7.92
CA SER A 361 5.81 6.40 -7.08
C SER A 361 5.99 5.78 -5.69
N LEU A 362 6.53 4.56 -5.65
CA LEU A 362 6.82 3.83 -4.41
C LEU A 362 7.90 4.51 -3.58
N GLU A 363 8.91 5.13 -4.20
CA GLU A 363 9.87 5.98 -3.51
C GLU A 363 9.15 7.13 -2.81
N GLY A 364 8.23 7.82 -3.51
CA GLY A 364 7.33 8.81 -2.92
C GLY A 364 6.56 8.30 -1.69
N ALA A 365 6.05 7.07 -1.75
CA ALA A 365 5.37 6.43 -0.63
C ALA A 365 6.31 6.11 0.55
N ILE A 366 7.53 5.63 0.26
CA ILE A 366 8.58 5.40 1.26
C ILE A 366 8.92 6.70 1.97
N TYR A 367 9.11 7.80 1.23
CA TYR A 367 9.37 9.13 1.81
C TYR A 367 8.24 9.60 2.72
N ALA A 368 6.99 9.48 2.26
CA ALA A 368 5.83 9.86 3.05
C ALA A 368 5.77 9.08 4.38
N CYS A 369 6.16 7.80 4.38
CA CYS A 369 6.21 6.98 5.59
C CYS A 369 7.40 7.30 6.51
N ALA A 370 8.54 7.70 5.94
CA ALA A 370 9.76 8.04 6.68
C ALA A 370 9.72 9.46 7.30
N GLY A 371 8.90 10.37 6.77
CA GLY A 371 8.73 11.72 7.30
C GLY A 371 9.92 12.66 7.04
N ALA A 372 10.79 12.34 6.08
CA ALA A 372 11.93 13.16 5.68
C ALA A 372 11.81 13.65 4.22
N PRO A 373 11.98 14.95 3.93
CA PRO A 373 12.17 15.41 2.55
C PRO A 373 13.53 14.92 2.03
N PRO A 374 13.69 14.71 0.71
CA PRO A 374 14.96 14.32 0.15
C PRO A 374 15.99 15.43 0.42
N SER A 375 16.94 15.18 1.32
CA SER A 375 18.22 15.88 1.23
C SER A 375 18.94 15.32 0.01
N SER A 376 18.98 16.12 -1.06
CA SER A 376 19.60 15.88 -2.38
C SER A 376 18.66 15.38 -3.48
N GLY A 377 18.75 16.05 -4.64
CA GLY A 377 17.82 15.92 -5.75
C GLY A 377 17.79 14.53 -6.39
N LEU A 378 16.70 13.80 -6.18
CA LEU A 378 16.47 12.45 -6.69
C LEU A 378 15.60 12.37 -7.95
N GLY A 379 15.20 13.52 -8.52
CA GLY A 379 14.49 13.57 -9.81
C GLY A 379 15.33 13.20 -11.05
N LYS A 380 16.58 12.77 -10.89
CA LYS A 380 17.49 12.42 -12.00
C LYS A 380 18.46 11.29 -11.62
N MET A 381 17.96 10.10 -11.35
CA MET A 381 18.82 8.91 -11.37
C MET A 381 18.35 7.97 -12.49
N ARG A 382 18.88 8.23 -13.69
CA ARG A 382 18.91 7.23 -14.75
C ARG A 382 20.17 6.39 -14.56
N VAL A 383 19.98 5.08 -14.73
CA VAL A 383 21.02 4.07 -14.93
C VAL A 383 22.11 4.61 -15.86
N ALA A 384 23.31 4.88 -15.32
CA ALA A 384 24.49 5.20 -16.11
C ALA A 384 25.84 5.10 -15.37
N ASP A 385 25.90 4.93 -14.03
CA ASP A 385 27.20 4.82 -13.35
C ASP A 385 27.12 4.00 -12.04
N GLN A 386 28.11 3.12 -11.82
CA GLN A 386 28.27 2.32 -10.59
C GLN A 386 28.44 3.18 -9.33
N SER A 387 28.90 4.43 -9.49
CA SER A 387 29.01 5.41 -8.41
C SER A 387 27.64 5.93 -7.91
N ALA A 388 26.63 5.91 -8.80
CA ALA A 388 25.27 6.35 -8.50
C ALA A 388 24.43 5.25 -7.82
N GLU A 389 24.67 3.96 -8.14
CA GLU A 389 23.99 2.82 -7.50
C GLU A 389 24.23 2.74 -5.98
N LEU A 390 25.43 3.12 -5.51
CA LEU A 390 25.74 3.22 -4.08
C LEU A 390 24.93 4.33 -3.38
N GLN A 391 24.76 5.49 -4.03
CA GLN A 391 24.03 6.64 -3.45
C GLN A 391 22.50 6.43 -3.44
N ALA A 392 21.92 5.72 -4.42
CA ALA A 392 20.50 5.33 -4.37
C ALA A 392 20.20 4.34 -3.24
N SER A 393 21.18 3.52 -2.84
CA SER A 393 20.95 2.46 -1.85
C SER A 393 20.89 2.97 -0.40
N ASP A 394 21.65 4.02 -0.06
CA ASP A 394 21.78 4.47 1.33
C ASP A 394 20.49 5.12 1.86
N TRP A 395 19.83 5.97 1.05
CA TRP A 395 18.61 6.65 1.50
C TRP A 395 17.43 5.68 1.72
N ILE A 396 17.29 4.64 0.89
CA ILE A 396 16.21 3.64 1.04
C ILE A 396 16.42 2.91 2.38
N LEU A 397 17.65 2.56 2.71
CA LEU A 397 17.99 1.92 3.98
C LEU A 397 17.71 2.84 5.18
N GLU A 398 18.07 4.11 5.10
CA GLU A 398 17.77 5.12 6.13
C GLU A 398 16.26 5.33 6.30
N ALA A 399 15.50 5.35 5.20
CA ALA A 399 14.05 5.44 5.24
C ALA A 399 13.43 4.24 5.97
N GLY A 400 14.02 3.05 5.86
CA GLY A 400 13.62 1.87 6.65
C GLY A 400 13.77 2.08 8.17
N ASP A 401 14.79 2.81 8.62
CA ASP A 401 14.97 3.15 10.04
C ASP A 401 13.95 4.18 10.56
N ALA A 402 13.40 5.02 9.69
CA ALA A 402 12.38 6.01 10.04
C ALA A 402 10.92 5.50 9.88
N SER A 403 10.68 4.59 8.92
CA SER A 403 9.33 4.14 8.56
C SER A 403 8.74 3.10 9.53
N TRP A 404 7.41 3.04 9.58
CA TRP A 404 6.64 1.98 10.25
C TRP A 404 5.79 1.16 9.28
N ASN A 405 5.75 1.52 8.00
CA ASN A 405 5.00 0.82 6.97
C ASN A 405 5.98 -0.03 6.15
N TRP A 406 5.68 -1.33 6.02
CA TRP A 406 6.51 -2.32 5.35
C TRP A 406 6.20 -2.44 3.85
N TYR A 407 4.92 -2.34 3.46
CA TYR A 407 4.45 -2.50 2.08
C TYR A 407 5.12 -1.58 1.05
N PRO A 408 5.41 -0.29 1.34
CA PRO A 408 6.13 0.53 0.36
C PRO A 408 7.49 -0.06 -0.04
N PHE A 409 8.18 -0.73 0.89
CA PHE A 409 9.46 -1.38 0.61
C PHE A 409 9.28 -2.75 -0.05
N SER A 410 8.30 -3.56 0.38
CA SER A 410 8.04 -4.86 -0.25
C SER A 410 7.55 -4.70 -1.68
N CYS A 411 6.63 -3.78 -1.95
CA CYS A 411 6.14 -3.51 -3.30
C CYS A 411 7.23 -2.93 -4.21
N TYR A 412 8.16 -2.12 -3.67
CA TYR A 412 9.34 -1.68 -4.44
C TYR A 412 10.25 -2.86 -4.79
N ALA A 413 10.46 -3.77 -3.84
CA ALA A 413 11.21 -5.00 -4.08
C ALA A 413 10.52 -5.86 -5.16
N GLU A 414 9.21 -6.07 -5.06
CA GLU A 414 8.42 -6.84 -6.03
C GLU A 414 8.45 -6.22 -7.43
N ALA A 415 8.26 -4.91 -7.57
CA ALA A 415 8.34 -4.25 -8.88
C ALA A 415 9.73 -4.41 -9.51
N SER A 416 10.78 -4.32 -8.69
CA SER A 416 12.16 -4.48 -9.15
C SER A 416 12.48 -5.93 -9.53
N LEU A 417 12.02 -6.90 -8.74
CA LEU A 417 12.25 -8.33 -8.98
C LEU A 417 11.36 -8.90 -10.08
N GLY A 418 10.14 -8.38 -10.25
CA GLY A 418 9.25 -8.70 -11.37
C GLY A 418 9.85 -8.26 -12.71
N TYR A 419 10.54 -7.10 -12.74
CA TYR A 419 11.35 -6.72 -13.90
C TYR A 419 12.45 -7.75 -14.20
N VAL A 420 13.16 -8.23 -13.18
CA VAL A 420 14.20 -9.25 -13.34
C VAL A 420 13.63 -10.53 -13.94
N GLU A 421 12.50 -11.02 -13.42
CA GLU A 421 11.82 -12.22 -13.94
C GLU A 421 11.38 -12.04 -15.39
N ALA A 422 10.78 -10.89 -15.71
CA ALA A 422 10.28 -10.58 -17.04
C ALA A 422 11.40 -10.43 -18.08
N MET A 423 12.53 -9.81 -17.70
CA MET A 423 13.57 -9.40 -18.65
C MET A 423 14.79 -10.31 -18.71
N ALA A 424 15.00 -11.21 -17.74
CA ALA A 424 16.16 -12.10 -17.72
C ALA A 424 16.32 -12.91 -19.01
N GLY A 425 15.22 -13.42 -19.57
CA GLY A 425 15.20 -14.23 -20.79
C GLY A 425 14.82 -13.46 -22.08
N ALA A 426 14.65 -12.14 -22.03
CA ALA A 426 14.24 -11.36 -23.20
C ALA A 426 15.41 -11.18 -24.18
N ASP A 427 15.25 -11.63 -25.43
CA ASP A 427 16.23 -11.45 -26.51
C ASP A 427 16.32 -9.96 -26.91
N GLY A 428 17.18 -9.21 -26.21
CA GLY A 428 17.44 -7.79 -26.46
C GLY A 428 18.49 -7.25 -25.48
N SER A 429 19.74 -7.12 -25.95
CA SER A 429 20.93 -6.89 -25.11
C SER A 429 20.81 -5.70 -24.14
N ALA A 430 20.11 -4.62 -24.52
CA ALA A 430 19.99 -3.42 -23.68
C ALA A 430 19.08 -3.60 -22.44
N LEU A 431 18.13 -4.54 -22.45
CA LEU A 431 17.20 -4.75 -21.34
C LEU A 431 17.75 -5.71 -20.30
N GLN A 432 18.49 -6.73 -20.77
CA GLN A 432 19.27 -7.63 -19.92
C GLN A 432 20.39 -6.89 -19.17
N GLU A 433 20.94 -5.82 -19.75
CA GLU A 433 21.95 -4.96 -19.09
C GLU A 433 21.45 -4.37 -17.76
N ASN A 434 20.16 -4.09 -17.63
CA ASN A 434 19.58 -3.48 -16.42
C ASN A 434 19.15 -4.52 -15.36
N VAL A 435 19.13 -5.81 -15.69
CA VAL A 435 18.67 -6.87 -14.78
C VAL A 435 19.50 -6.92 -13.47
N PRO A 436 20.85 -6.88 -13.49
CA PRO A 436 21.63 -6.85 -12.25
C PRO A 436 21.29 -5.65 -11.35
N SER A 437 21.11 -4.46 -11.93
CA SER A 437 20.77 -3.23 -11.19
C SER A 437 19.39 -3.32 -10.56
N HIS A 438 18.37 -3.81 -11.28
CA HIS A 438 17.03 -4.04 -10.72
C HIS A 438 17.03 -5.10 -9.62
N PHE A 439 17.79 -6.18 -9.78
CA PHE A 439 17.95 -7.18 -8.72
C PHE A 439 18.56 -6.58 -7.46
N GLN A 440 19.63 -5.79 -7.62
CA GLN A 440 20.31 -5.09 -6.53
C GLN A 440 19.37 -4.10 -5.81
N LEU A 441 18.61 -3.30 -6.56
CA LEU A 441 17.61 -2.37 -6.03
C LEU A 441 16.50 -3.09 -5.25
N GLY A 442 15.99 -4.19 -5.79
CA GLY A 442 14.97 -5.01 -5.11
C GLY A 442 15.48 -5.55 -3.77
N LEU A 443 16.72 -6.04 -3.73
CA LEU A 443 17.34 -6.49 -2.49
C LEU A 443 17.63 -5.34 -1.51
N CYS A 444 18.00 -4.15 -2.00
CA CYS A 444 18.16 -2.98 -1.16
C CYS A 444 16.85 -2.60 -0.44
N ALA A 445 15.75 -2.51 -1.19
CA ALA A 445 14.42 -2.26 -0.62
C ALA A 445 14.00 -3.36 0.36
N LEU A 446 14.31 -4.62 0.05
CA LEU A 446 14.10 -5.75 0.97
C LEU A 446 14.86 -5.58 2.29
N ALA A 447 16.13 -5.18 2.24
CA ALA A 447 16.93 -4.89 3.43
C ALA A 447 16.36 -3.73 4.27
N ALA A 448 15.85 -2.68 3.62
CA ALA A 448 15.16 -1.58 4.29
C ALA A 448 13.84 -2.03 4.93
N GLY A 449 13.05 -2.85 4.23
CA GLY A 449 11.87 -3.51 4.79
C GLY A 449 12.23 -4.36 6.02
N GLY A 450 13.38 -5.03 6.02
CA GLY A 450 13.91 -5.72 7.21
C GLY A 450 14.08 -4.81 8.43
N ARG A 451 14.51 -3.56 8.25
CA ARG A 451 14.62 -2.56 9.33
C ARG A 451 13.25 -2.14 9.88
N VAL A 452 12.23 -2.09 9.01
CA VAL A 452 10.84 -1.88 9.45
C VAL A 452 10.36 -3.07 10.29
N LEU A 453 10.55 -4.30 9.79
CA LEU A 453 10.14 -5.52 10.51
C LEU A 453 10.79 -5.66 11.90
N ALA A 454 12.04 -5.22 12.04
CA ALA A 454 12.79 -5.27 13.30
C ALA A 454 12.11 -4.51 14.47
N LYS A 455 11.26 -3.52 14.15
CA LYS A 455 10.52 -2.71 15.14
C LYS A 455 9.32 -3.46 15.72
N TYR A 456 8.86 -4.49 15.03
CA TYR A 456 7.70 -5.28 15.42
C TYR A 456 8.10 -6.56 16.15
N ARG A 457 7.10 -7.19 16.78
CA ARG A 457 7.19 -8.53 17.33
C ARG A 457 6.06 -9.34 16.75
N HIS A 458 6.37 -10.51 16.21
CA HIS A 458 5.38 -11.38 15.59
C HIS A 458 4.21 -11.67 16.54
N ALA A 459 3.01 -11.25 16.15
CA ALA A 459 1.76 -11.55 16.83
C ALA A 459 0.91 -12.54 16.01
N PRO A 460 0.02 -13.33 16.65
CA PRO A 460 -0.92 -14.20 15.93
C PRO A 460 -1.89 -13.47 14.98
N THR A 461 -2.01 -12.14 15.13
CA THR A 461 -2.81 -11.30 14.24
C THR A 461 -2.10 -10.98 12.93
N ASP A 462 -0.80 -11.25 12.80
CA ASP A 462 0.03 -10.86 11.66
C ASP A 462 0.05 -11.96 10.57
N ASP A 463 -1.04 -12.73 10.45
CA ASP A 463 -1.18 -13.85 9.50
C ASP A 463 -1.01 -13.39 8.05
N GLN A 464 -1.45 -12.17 7.72
CA GLN A 464 -1.30 -11.62 6.37
C GLN A 464 0.16 -11.25 6.09
N LEU A 465 0.81 -10.51 7.00
CA LEU A 465 2.25 -10.21 6.90
C LEU A 465 3.11 -11.48 6.75
N TYR A 466 2.75 -12.56 7.44
CA TYR A 466 3.42 -13.85 7.26
C TYR A 466 3.36 -14.33 5.80
N LYS A 467 2.16 -14.32 5.20
CA LYS A 467 1.97 -14.79 3.82
C LYS A 467 2.70 -13.89 2.84
N ASP A 468 2.65 -12.59 3.06
CA ASP A 468 3.28 -11.61 2.17
C ASP A 468 4.81 -11.72 2.22
N ILE A 469 5.41 -11.95 3.39
CA ILE A 469 6.84 -12.25 3.51
C ILE A 469 7.19 -13.58 2.81
N ASP A 470 6.35 -14.61 2.96
CA ASP A 470 6.57 -15.90 2.31
C ASP A 470 6.52 -15.79 0.78
N GLU A 471 5.58 -15.02 0.25
CA GLU A 471 5.45 -14.75 -1.19
C GLU A 471 6.63 -13.92 -1.70
N LEU A 472 6.97 -12.82 -1.02
CA LEU A 472 8.12 -12.00 -1.39
C LEU A 472 9.43 -12.80 -1.46
N LEU A 473 9.63 -13.74 -0.52
CA LEU A 473 10.78 -14.64 -0.55
C LEU A 473 10.77 -15.60 -1.75
N ARG A 474 9.59 -16.04 -2.19
CA ARG A 474 9.44 -16.84 -3.42
C ARG A 474 9.78 -15.99 -4.64
N THR A 475 9.34 -14.74 -4.70
CA THR A 475 9.68 -13.78 -5.76
C THR A 475 11.19 -13.53 -5.82
N VAL A 476 11.86 -13.30 -4.68
CA VAL A 476 13.33 -13.17 -4.61
C VAL A 476 14.02 -14.39 -5.22
N LYS A 477 13.56 -15.59 -4.86
CA LYS A 477 14.14 -16.83 -5.37
C LYS A 477 13.87 -17.01 -6.87
N SER A 478 12.65 -16.76 -7.31
CA SER A 478 12.23 -16.92 -8.70
C SER A 478 12.98 -15.94 -9.61
N ALA A 479 13.10 -14.67 -9.22
CA ALA A 479 13.94 -13.67 -9.89
C ALA A 479 15.41 -14.11 -9.98
N ALA A 480 15.99 -14.62 -8.89
CA ALA A 480 17.36 -15.11 -8.90
C ALA A 480 17.55 -16.30 -9.85
N ASP A 481 16.65 -17.28 -9.83
CA ASP A 481 16.70 -18.44 -10.71
C ASP A 481 16.56 -18.03 -12.18
N ALA A 482 15.62 -17.13 -12.50
CA ALA A 482 15.42 -16.63 -13.86
C ALA A 482 16.67 -15.92 -14.39
N ALA A 483 17.27 -15.04 -13.57
CA ALA A 483 18.45 -14.28 -13.95
C ALA A 483 19.69 -15.17 -14.15
N ILE A 484 19.95 -16.14 -13.26
CA ILE A 484 21.17 -16.98 -13.31
C ILE A 484 21.22 -17.88 -14.57
N LEU A 485 20.09 -18.14 -15.22
CA LEU A 485 20.06 -18.86 -16.50
C LEU A 485 20.73 -18.09 -17.65
N HIS A 486 20.76 -16.75 -17.55
CA HIS A 486 21.19 -15.86 -18.63
C HIS A 486 22.33 -14.91 -18.22
N ILE A 487 22.52 -14.70 -16.92
CA ILE A 487 23.48 -13.76 -16.34
C ILE A 487 24.40 -14.54 -15.40
N ASP A 488 25.71 -14.22 -15.42
CA ASP A 488 26.67 -14.81 -14.50
C ASP A 488 26.24 -14.54 -13.05
N ALA A 489 26.12 -15.61 -12.25
CA ALA A 489 25.74 -15.51 -10.84
C ALA A 489 26.66 -14.58 -10.03
N SER A 490 27.93 -14.44 -10.42
CA SER A 490 28.89 -13.52 -9.77
C SER A 490 28.61 -12.05 -10.08
N ALA A 491 28.00 -11.75 -11.23
CA ALA A 491 27.54 -10.41 -11.59
C ALA A 491 26.20 -10.06 -10.91
N LEU A 492 25.34 -11.05 -10.68
CA LEU A 492 24.05 -10.86 -10.03
C LEU A 492 24.16 -10.82 -8.49
N LEU A 493 24.80 -11.83 -7.89
CA LEU A 493 24.95 -12.00 -6.45
C LEU A 493 26.28 -11.44 -5.96
N THR A 494 26.44 -10.13 -6.17
CA THR A 494 27.59 -9.35 -5.72
C THR A 494 27.70 -9.38 -4.18
N PRO A 495 28.87 -9.01 -3.59
CA PRO A 495 28.98 -8.82 -2.15
C PRO A 495 27.92 -7.87 -1.56
N LEU A 496 27.47 -6.86 -2.33
CA LEU A 496 26.45 -5.92 -1.88
C LEU A 496 25.05 -6.55 -1.89
N ALA A 497 24.70 -7.32 -2.92
CA ALA A 497 23.46 -8.12 -2.96
C ALA A 497 23.38 -9.08 -1.77
N VAL A 498 24.49 -9.79 -1.48
CA VAL A 498 24.61 -10.67 -0.31
C VAL A 498 24.40 -9.88 0.98
N GLU A 499 25.05 -8.72 1.13
CA GLU A 499 24.90 -7.87 2.30
C GLU A 499 23.43 -7.50 2.56
N HIS A 500 22.69 -7.09 1.53
CA HIS A 500 21.27 -6.77 1.66
C HIS A 500 20.41 -7.98 2.06
N LEU A 501 20.62 -9.15 1.46
CA LEU A 501 19.93 -10.39 1.85
C LEU A 501 20.17 -10.73 3.32
N LEU A 502 21.41 -10.56 3.81
CA LEU A 502 21.75 -10.80 5.20
C LEU A 502 21.10 -9.77 6.13
N ARG A 503 21.06 -8.48 5.74
CA ARG A 503 20.37 -7.42 6.51
C ARG A 503 18.87 -7.67 6.59
N PHE A 504 18.24 -8.16 5.52
CA PHE A 504 16.84 -8.58 5.57
C PHE A 504 16.63 -9.76 6.54
N LEU A 505 17.48 -10.78 6.47
CA LEU A 505 17.43 -11.92 7.39
C LEU A 505 17.62 -11.51 8.86
N ASP A 506 18.42 -10.47 9.14
CA ASP A 506 18.53 -9.89 10.48
C ASP A 506 17.22 -9.27 10.96
N GLY A 507 16.57 -8.48 10.10
CA GLY A 507 15.24 -7.93 10.35
C GLY A 507 14.19 -9.01 10.67
N LEU A 508 14.14 -10.07 9.86
CA LEU A 508 13.30 -11.25 10.13
C LEU A 508 13.64 -11.91 11.46
N CYS A 509 14.92 -11.99 11.81
CA CYS A 509 15.36 -12.55 13.07
C CYS A 509 14.90 -11.73 14.29
N LEU A 510 14.86 -10.41 14.16
CA LEU A 510 14.39 -9.49 15.20
C LEU A 510 12.86 -9.52 15.34
N TYR A 511 12.14 -9.57 14.22
CA TYR A 511 10.68 -9.71 14.18
C TYR A 511 10.22 -11.00 14.91
N TYR A 512 10.96 -12.09 14.72
CA TYR A 512 10.79 -13.37 15.41
C TYR A 512 11.69 -13.55 16.65
N SER A 513 12.14 -12.47 17.30
CA SER A 513 13.01 -12.61 18.48
C SER A 513 12.34 -13.47 19.57
N GLY A 514 13.11 -14.40 20.14
CA GLY A 514 12.58 -15.38 21.10
C GLY A 514 11.76 -16.54 20.50
N LYS A 515 11.48 -16.53 19.19
CA LYS A 515 10.67 -17.56 18.50
C LYS A 515 11.48 -18.28 17.42
N PRO A 516 11.13 -19.52 17.06
CA PRO A 516 11.72 -20.20 15.91
C PRO A 516 11.32 -19.48 14.61
N LYS A 517 12.27 -19.32 13.70
CA LYS A 517 12.03 -18.64 12.41
C LYS A 517 11.41 -19.66 11.45
N PRO A 518 10.50 -19.25 10.53
CA PRO A 518 9.89 -20.20 9.61
C PRO A 518 10.95 -20.92 8.76
N ALA A 519 10.96 -22.25 8.83
CA ALA A 519 11.99 -23.07 8.18
C ALA A 519 11.97 -22.91 6.65
N THR A 520 10.81 -22.66 6.06
CA THR A 520 10.65 -22.38 4.63
C THR A 520 11.38 -21.11 4.24
N TRP A 521 11.24 -20.03 5.00
CA TRP A 521 11.90 -18.75 4.73
C TRP A 521 13.42 -18.87 4.79
N VAL A 522 13.93 -19.49 5.85
CA VAL A 522 15.36 -19.74 6.03
C VAL A 522 15.89 -20.61 4.88
N ALA A 523 15.18 -21.68 4.52
CA ALA A 523 15.59 -22.54 3.42
C ALA A 523 15.62 -21.83 2.07
N THR A 524 14.63 -20.96 1.79
CA THR A 524 14.58 -20.17 0.55
C THR A 524 15.75 -19.20 0.46
N LEU A 525 16.02 -18.42 1.51
CA LEU A 525 17.15 -17.48 1.54
C LEU A 525 18.51 -18.20 1.41
N LEU A 526 18.67 -19.34 2.09
CA LEU A 526 19.90 -20.14 1.96
C LEU A 526 20.10 -20.69 0.54
N LYS A 527 19.03 -21.02 -0.19
CA LYS A 527 19.12 -21.45 -1.60
C LYS A 527 19.62 -20.31 -2.50
N VAL A 528 19.09 -19.09 -2.31
CA VAL A 528 19.54 -17.91 -3.08
C VAL A 528 21.01 -17.62 -2.78
N LEU A 529 21.41 -17.60 -1.50
CA LEU A 529 22.80 -17.37 -1.09
C LEU A 529 23.76 -18.48 -1.57
N ALA A 530 23.27 -19.71 -1.79
CA ALA A 530 24.09 -20.81 -2.29
C ALA A 530 24.58 -20.57 -3.73
N SER A 531 23.83 -19.80 -4.51
CA SER A 531 24.21 -19.41 -5.87
C SER A 531 25.32 -18.35 -5.92
N ALA A 532 25.58 -17.64 -4.81
CA ALA A 532 26.69 -16.69 -4.72
C ALA A 532 28.04 -17.42 -4.60
N THR A 533 29.14 -16.77 -4.97
CA THR A 533 30.49 -17.33 -4.72
C THR A 533 30.83 -17.30 -3.21
N PRO A 534 31.71 -18.19 -2.71
CA PRO A 534 32.19 -18.14 -1.33
C PRO A 534 32.77 -16.77 -0.95
N GLU A 535 33.52 -16.14 -1.86
CA GLU A 535 34.14 -14.83 -1.69
C GLU A 535 33.08 -13.72 -1.57
N ALA A 536 32.03 -13.77 -2.41
CA ALA A 536 30.92 -12.83 -2.35
C ALA A 536 30.16 -12.96 -1.02
N ARG A 537 29.88 -14.19 -0.58
CA ARG A 537 29.24 -14.46 0.72
C ARG A 537 30.05 -13.92 1.89
N GLN A 538 31.35 -14.18 1.92
CA GLN A 538 32.21 -13.74 3.01
C GLN A 538 32.38 -12.23 3.03
N THR A 539 32.54 -11.61 1.87
CA THR A 539 32.67 -10.15 1.75
C THR A 539 31.37 -9.46 2.16
N GLY A 540 30.23 -9.93 1.65
CA GLY A 540 28.91 -9.40 2.01
C GLY A 540 28.60 -9.58 3.50
N ALA A 541 28.91 -10.74 4.08
CA ALA A 541 28.81 -10.93 5.53
C ALA A 541 29.69 -9.95 6.31
N SER A 542 30.95 -9.78 5.89
CA SER A 542 31.87 -8.86 6.57
C SER A 542 31.38 -7.41 6.54
N ARG A 543 30.78 -6.97 5.42
CA ARG A 543 30.16 -5.64 5.30
C ARG A 543 28.92 -5.50 6.18
N ALA A 544 28.06 -6.52 6.21
CA ALA A 544 26.83 -6.51 6.98
C ALA A 544 27.08 -6.58 8.50
N ALA A 545 28.22 -7.13 8.93
CA ALA A 545 28.55 -7.44 10.32
C ALA A 545 28.33 -6.28 11.30
N ALA A 546 28.71 -5.06 10.93
CA ALA A 546 28.58 -3.88 11.79
C ALA A 546 27.12 -3.45 12.01
N ALA A 547 26.23 -3.78 11.07
CA ALA A 547 24.81 -3.44 11.13
C ALA A 547 23.94 -4.54 11.77
N MET A 548 24.48 -5.75 11.98
CA MET A 548 23.74 -6.90 12.53
C MET A 548 23.36 -6.69 14.00
N GLN A 549 22.07 -6.73 14.30
CA GLN A 549 21.55 -6.53 15.65
C GLN A 549 21.10 -7.86 16.28
N SER A 550 20.55 -8.80 15.51
CA SER A 550 20.01 -10.03 16.10
C SER A 550 21.11 -10.93 16.69
N PRO A 551 20.88 -11.55 17.85
CA PRO A 551 21.81 -12.53 18.41
C PRO A 551 22.03 -13.72 17.46
N THR A 552 20.96 -14.16 16.80
CA THR A 552 21.00 -15.25 15.82
C THR A 552 21.96 -14.95 14.66
N MET A 553 21.89 -13.77 14.03
CA MET A 553 22.78 -13.40 12.93
C MET A 553 24.22 -13.17 13.38
N ARG A 554 24.42 -12.56 14.55
CA ARG A 554 25.77 -12.40 15.11
C ARG A 554 26.46 -13.75 15.35
N ALA A 555 25.71 -14.77 15.76
CA ALA A 555 26.21 -16.12 15.95
C ALA A 555 26.54 -16.85 14.63
N SER A 556 25.93 -16.47 13.50
CA SER A 556 26.13 -17.12 12.21
C SER A 556 27.26 -16.52 11.37
N MET A 557 27.83 -15.37 11.76
CA MET A 557 28.80 -14.61 10.96
C MET A 557 29.98 -15.41 10.41
N GLY A 558 30.49 -16.38 11.18
CA GLY A 558 31.61 -17.24 10.75
C GLY A 558 31.22 -18.44 9.89
N LEU A 559 29.98 -18.53 9.42
CA LEU A 559 29.44 -19.70 8.71
C LEU A 559 29.07 -19.40 7.24
N TRP A 560 29.18 -18.14 6.80
CA TRP A 560 28.73 -17.72 5.47
C TRP A 560 29.68 -18.11 4.33
N TRP A 561 30.98 -18.31 4.59
CA TRP A 561 31.94 -18.78 3.56
C TRP A 561 31.51 -20.13 2.96
N GLU A 562 31.43 -21.16 3.81
CA GLU A 562 31.10 -22.54 3.38
C GLU A 562 29.59 -22.78 3.22
N LEU A 563 28.74 -21.88 3.74
CA LEU A 563 27.28 -21.95 3.74
C LEU A 563 26.73 -23.36 4.07
N LYS A 564 27.27 -24.00 5.12
CA LYS A 564 26.86 -25.36 5.52
C LYS A 564 25.44 -25.33 6.13
N PRO A 565 24.37 -25.80 5.44
CA PRO A 565 23.00 -25.65 5.94
C PRO A 565 22.76 -26.41 7.26
N ARG A 566 23.49 -27.52 7.46
CA ARG A 566 23.50 -28.29 8.71
C ARG A 566 23.95 -27.50 9.94
N LEU A 567 24.75 -26.43 9.74
CA LEU A 567 25.22 -25.56 10.82
C LEU A 567 24.33 -24.32 10.96
N LEU A 568 23.82 -23.78 9.84
CA LEU A 568 23.02 -22.57 9.81
C LEU A 568 21.57 -22.80 10.25
N LYS A 569 20.86 -23.77 9.65
CA LYS A 569 19.42 -23.98 9.93
C LYS A 569 19.10 -24.13 11.42
N PRO A 570 19.86 -24.92 12.22
CA PRO A 570 19.58 -25.05 13.65
C PRO A 570 19.68 -23.73 14.43
N LEU A 571 20.48 -22.75 13.98
CA LEU A 571 20.56 -21.44 14.64
C LEU A 571 19.27 -20.64 14.49
N PHE A 572 18.59 -20.75 13.34
CA PHE A 572 17.36 -20.02 13.06
C PHE A 572 16.11 -20.75 13.55
N GLU A 573 16.12 -22.09 13.51
CA GLU A 573 14.95 -22.92 13.80
C GLU A 573 14.79 -23.28 15.28
N ALA A 574 15.83 -23.15 16.12
CA ALA A 574 15.78 -23.59 17.51
C ALA A 574 15.05 -22.63 18.48
N GLY A 575 14.66 -21.43 18.03
CA GLY A 575 14.24 -20.34 18.91
C GLY A 575 15.38 -19.85 19.81
N GLU A 576 15.38 -18.57 20.17
CA GLU A 576 16.39 -18.01 21.09
C GLU A 576 16.06 -18.46 22.53
N SER A 577 16.18 -19.75 22.83
CA SER A 577 16.24 -20.22 24.22
C SER A 577 17.57 -19.77 24.83
N GLU A 578 17.52 -19.18 26.02
CA GLU A 578 18.68 -18.68 26.76
C GLU A 578 19.84 -19.71 26.76
N GLY A 579 20.84 -19.50 25.89
CA GLY A 579 22.13 -20.20 25.94
C GLY A 579 22.27 -21.56 25.26
N GLU A 580 21.24 -22.17 24.65
CA GLU A 580 21.39 -23.53 24.06
C GLU A 580 21.86 -23.58 22.60
N GLY A 581 21.42 -22.65 21.74
CA GLY A 581 21.80 -22.63 20.32
C GLY A 581 23.32 -22.51 20.10
N ALA A 582 23.97 -21.63 20.86
CA ALA A 582 25.43 -21.47 20.84
C ALA A 582 26.18 -22.70 21.38
N ARG A 583 25.60 -23.42 22.36
CA ARG A 583 26.17 -24.68 22.88
C ARG A 583 26.07 -25.84 21.88
N ARG A 584 24.98 -25.91 21.10
CA ARG A 584 24.81 -26.92 20.03
C ARG A 584 25.81 -26.71 18.88
N VAL A 585 26.04 -25.48 18.43
CA VAL A 585 27.04 -25.18 17.38
C VAL A 585 28.47 -25.42 17.88
N LYS A 586 28.77 -25.10 19.15
CA LYS A 586 30.06 -25.47 19.76
C LYS A 586 30.26 -26.99 19.84
N ARG A 587 29.22 -27.79 20.10
CA ARG A 587 29.31 -29.26 20.05
C ARG A 587 29.50 -29.79 18.62
N ALA A 588 28.83 -29.21 17.63
CA ALA A 588 28.97 -29.64 16.23
C ALA A 588 30.39 -29.39 15.67
N ARG A 589 31.06 -28.29 16.07
CA ARG A 589 32.46 -28.01 15.72
C ARG A 589 33.50 -28.96 16.36
N VAL A 590 33.13 -29.76 17.36
CA VAL A 590 34.04 -30.70 18.04
C VAL A 590 33.97 -32.10 17.42
N VAL A 591 33.04 -32.34 16.48
CA VAL A 591 32.76 -33.66 15.89
C VAL A 591 33.03 -33.70 14.37
N ASP A 592 33.48 -32.60 13.76
CA ASP A 592 33.99 -32.57 12.37
C ASP A 592 35.53 -32.55 12.37
#